data_AF-A0A971V221-F1
#
_entry.id   AF-A0A971V221-F1
#
_cell.length_a   1.000
_cell.length_b   1.000
_cell.length_c   1.000
_cell.angle_alpha   90.00
_cell.angle_beta   90.00
_cell.angle_gamma   90.00
#
_symmetry.space_group_name_H-M   'P 1'
#
loop_
_entity.id
_entity.type
_entity.pdbx_description
1 polymer ?
#
loop_
_entity_poly.entity_id
_entity_poly.type
_entity_poly.pdbx_seq_one_letter_code
_entity_poly.pdbx_strand_id
1 'polypeptide(L)'
;MKQLFSILLLALGLFFTCSCHNDRNSRSKEEIILKAPASSKPIQMWIDAHANFSRFAKNEIITSTGGVGPLYSRWIEFRAMTITQLITDIRTKIKSINPQMELHFWSSAHWKSRYSVGQNWASKEYTPLRSDIYTETYHKTGFADQIDVFSLGAYAENVWKSENPQSDWSVENFVTSYSNYTKGACKVCGSIGTYAYEDRNSAISDAVYLCLKNTEGLMVFDISHVINHNQWSAIQEGIKHANSISEERD
;
A
#
# COMPACT_ATOMS: atom_id res chain seq x y z
N MET A 1 -30.87 53.25 48.77
CA MET A 1 -31.50 54.37 48.03
C MET A 1 -30.39 55.21 47.43
N LYS A 2 -30.38 55.35 46.09
CA LYS A 2 -29.95 56.52 45.26
C LYS A 2 -28.54 57.09 45.49
N GLN A 3 -27.68 57.43 44.53
CA GLN A 3 -27.66 57.63 43.07
C GLN A 3 -26.15 57.83 42.75
N LEU A 4 -25.50 57.19 41.77
CA LEU A 4 -25.42 57.48 40.31
C LEU A 4 -24.92 58.89 39.93
N PHE A 5 -24.07 58.92 38.87
CA PHE A 5 -23.42 60.02 38.10
C PHE A 5 -21.93 60.29 38.45
N SER A 6 -20.92 60.35 37.56
CA SER A 6 -20.79 60.50 36.08
C SER A 6 -19.40 59.98 35.64
N ILE A 7 -19.24 59.10 34.63
CA ILE A 7 -18.83 59.32 33.21
C ILE A 7 -17.76 60.42 32.98
N LEU A 8 -16.53 60.04 32.52
CA LEU A 8 -15.95 60.38 31.20
C LEU A 8 -14.58 59.69 30.95
N LEU A 9 -14.34 59.36 29.67
CA LEU A 9 -13.23 58.64 29.03
C LEU A 9 -11.81 59.25 29.21
N LEU A 10 -10.77 58.40 29.18
CA LEU A 10 -9.76 58.42 28.11
C LEU A 10 -8.98 57.08 28.04
N ALA A 11 -8.85 56.53 26.84
CA ALA A 11 -8.12 55.30 26.53
C ALA A 11 -6.66 55.59 26.14
N LEU A 12 -5.70 54.72 26.51
CA LEU A 12 -4.68 54.12 25.63
C LEU A 12 -3.66 53.29 26.45
N GLY A 13 -3.30 52.09 25.96
CA GLY A 13 -1.90 51.64 25.99
C GLY A 13 -1.50 50.35 26.74
N LEU A 14 -1.48 49.22 26.01
CA LEU A 14 -0.53 48.09 26.02
C LEU A 14 -0.08 47.36 27.34
N PHE A 15 -0.46 46.08 27.38
CA PHE A 15 0.34 44.85 27.61
C PHE A 15 1.10 44.50 28.92
N PHE A 16 0.84 43.25 29.34
CA PHE A 16 1.66 42.27 30.09
C PHE A 16 2.31 42.65 31.43
N THR A 17 1.90 41.98 32.51
CA THR A 17 2.62 40.81 33.09
C THR A 17 1.99 40.41 34.43
N CYS A 18 1.59 39.14 34.58
CA CYS A 18 1.31 38.55 35.89
C CYS A 18 2.62 38.11 36.53
N SER A 19 2.85 38.64 37.73
CA SER A 19 3.95 38.36 38.64
C SER A 19 3.70 37.05 39.39
N CYS A 20 4.71 36.18 39.49
CA CYS A 20 4.78 35.19 40.56
C CYS A 20 6.20 35.11 41.12
N HIS A 21 6.20 34.87 42.43
CA HIS A 21 7.22 35.13 43.43
C HIS A 21 8.49 34.28 43.30
N ASN A 22 9.59 34.81 43.86
CA ASN A 22 10.96 34.37 43.69
C ASN A 22 11.48 33.86 45.04
N ASP A 23 11.80 32.57 45.16
CA ASP A 23 12.58 32.03 46.28
C ASP A 23 13.92 31.51 45.76
N ARG A 24 14.99 32.14 46.27
CA ARG A 24 16.37 31.95 45.83
C ARG A 24 16.92 30.66 46.42
N ASN A 25 17.31 29.72 45.56
CA ASN A 25 18.28 28.70 45.92
C ASN A 25 19.41 28.73 44.87
N SER A 26 20.54 29.32 45.23
CA SER A 26 21.74 29.40 44.41
C SER A 26 22.46 28.05 44.41
N ARG A 27 22.09 27.16 43.49
CA ARG A 27 22.99 26.11 43.01
C ARG A 27 23.58 26.58 41.69
N SER A 28 24.90 26.76 41.69
CA SER A 28 25.71 26.96 40.49
C SER A 28 25.30 25.95 39.42
N LYS A 29 24.89 26.44 38.25
CA LYS A 29 24.82 25.60 37.04
C LYS A 29 26.26 25.21 36.72
N GLU A 30 26.68 24.03 37.14
CA GLU A 30 27.77 23.37 36.45
C GLU A 30 27.28 23.14 35.02
N GLU A 31 27.84 23.89 34.08
CA GLU A 31 27.70 23.58 32.67
C GLU A 31 28.22 22.17 32.46
N ILE A 32 27.35 21.28 32.00
CA ILE A 32 27.76 19.97 31.49
C ILE A 32 28.64 20.26 30.28
N ILE A 33 29.95 20.22 30.47
CA ILE A 33 30.90 20.21 29.37
C ILE A 33 30.66 18.88 28.64
N LEU A 34 29.91 18.94 27.55
CA LEU A 34 29.79 17.84 26.60
C LEU A 34 31.19 17.62 26.00
N LYS A 35 31.96 16.70 26.60
CA LYS A 35 33.10 16.10 25.91
C LYS A 35 32.57 15.49 24.63
N ALA A 36 32.94 16.06 23.50
CA ALA A 36 32.66 15.47 22.19
C ALA A 36 33.10 14.01 22.24
N PRO A 37 32.23 13.04 21.86
CA PRO A 37 32.67 11.66 21.83
C PRO A 37 33.82 11.56 20.83
N ALA A 38 34.95 11.01 21.27
CA ALA A 38 36.02 10.55 20.40
C ALA A 38 35.49 9.36 19.59
N SER A 39 34.63 9.69 18.63
CA SER A 39 33.95 8.76 17.75
C SER A 39 34.96 8.39 16.66
N SER A 40 35.68 7.29 16.86
CA SER A 40 36.42 6.60 15.81
C SER A 40 35.48 5.90 14.82
N LYS A 41 34.41 6.58 14.38
CA LYS A 41 33.57 6.07 13.29
C LYS A 41 34.46 5.94 12.06
N PRO A 42 34.44 4.80 11.35
CA PRO A 42 35.23 4.65 10.16
C PRO A 42 34.88 5.76 9.17
N ILE A 43 35.91 6.42 8.63
CA ILE A 43 35.74 7.41 7.58
C ILE A 43 35.24 6.64 6.36
N GLN A 44 33.95 6.80 6.06
CA GLN A 44 33.33 6.24 4.88
C GLN A 44 33.42 7.29 3.76
N MET A 45 34.32 7.05 2.80
CA MET A 45 34.36 7.84 1.57
C MET A 45 33.42 7.19 0.55
N TRP A 46 32.34 7.89 0.22
CA TRP A 46 31.52 7.57 -0.94
C TRP A 46 32.10 8.29 -2.15
N ILE A 47 32.60 7.54 -3.12
CA ILE A 47 32.89 8.07 -4.45
C ILE A 47 31.62 7.86 -5.27
N ASP A 48 30.84 8.92 -5.47
CA ASP A 48 29.79 8.94 -6.48
C ASP A 48 30.44 9.04 -7.86
N ALA A 49 30.92 7.90 -8.33
CA ALA A 49 31.16 7.73 -9.74
C ALA A 49 29.83 7.25 -10.33
N HIS A 50 29.15 8.13 -11.09
CA HIS A 50 28.31 7.65 -12.16
C HIS A 50 29.16 6.62 -12.90
N ALA A 51 28.74 5.35 -12.91
CA ALA A 51 29.51 4.25 -13.45
C ALA A 51 29.58 4.42 -14.98
N ASN A 52 30.33 5.42 -15.45
CA ASN A 52 30.49 5.85 -16.82
C ASN A 52 31.47 4.91 -17.53
N PHE A 53 31.33 3.61 -17.25
CA PHE A 53 31.91 2.61 -18.11
C PHE A 53 31.16 2.70 -19.42
N SER A 54 31.88 2.91 -20.52
CA SER A 54 31.31 2.90 -21.88
C SER A 54 30.47 1.63 -22.16
N ARG A 55 30.76 0.52 -21.47
CA ARG A 55 29.95 -0.72 -21.51
C ARG A 55 28.53 -0.57 -20.95
N PHE A 56 28.29 0.39 -20.05
CA PHE A 56 26.96 0.71 -19.49
C PHE A 56 26.33 1.95 -20.16
N ALA A 57 27.05 2.63 -21.05
CA ALA A 57 26.52 3.77 -21.80
C ALA A 57 25.47 3.34 -22.85
N LYS A 58 25.44 2.06 -23.23
CA LYS A 58 24.40 1.47 -24.08
C LYS A 58 23.35 0.80 -23.19
N ASN A 59 22.30 1.54 -22.88
CA ASN A 59 21.10 0.95 -22.31
C ASN A 59 20.24 0.41 -23.46
N GLU A 60 20.20 -0.91 -23.61
CA GLU A 60 19.34 -1.59 -24.58
C GLU A 60 18.00 -2.03 -23.97
N ILE A 61 17.83 -1.84 -22.66
CA ILE A 61 16.59 -2.12 -21.94
C ILE A 61 15.61 -0.96 -22.15
N ILE A 62 16.06 0.29 -22.00
CA ILE A 62 15.24 1.48 -22.23
C ILE A 62 15.90 2.43 -23.23
N THR A 63 15.08 3.15 -23.99
CA THR A 63 15.57 4.22 -24.87
C THR A 63 16.08 5.42 -24.08
N SER A 64 16.79 6.34 -24.73
CA SER A 64 17.23 7.60 -24.11
C SER A 64 16.08 8.50 -23.63
N THR A 65 14.85 8.28 -24.12
CA THR A 65 13.62 8.96 -23.69
C THR A 65 12.84 8.19 -22.63
N GLY A 66 13.35 7.06 -22.15
CA GLY A 66 12.69 6.19 -21.17
C GLY A 66 11.66 5.22 -21.76
N GLY A 67 11.61 5.08 -23.08
CA GLY A 67 10.76 4.11 -23.78
C GLY A 67 11.29 2.69 -23.74
N VAL A 68 10.53 1.76 -24.33
CA VAL A 68 10.87 0.32 -24.42
C VAL A 68 12.04 0.12 -25.40
N GLY A 69 13.14 -0.45 -24.91
CA GLY A 69 14.30 -0.85 -25.73
C GLY A 69 14.24 -2.32 -26.17
N PRO A 70 15.14 -2.77 -27.07
CA PRO A 70 15.11 -4.11 -27.64
C PRO A 70 15.29 -5.26 -26.63
N LEU A 71 15.89 -5.01 -25.46
CA LEU A 71 16.03 -6.01 -24.38
C LEU A 71 14.96 -5.90 -23.28
N TYR A 72 14.01 -4.98 -23.40
CA TYR A 72 13.04 -4.70 -22.34
C TYR A 72 12.20 -5.92 -21.96
N SER A 73 11.64 -6.63 -22.94
CA SER A 73 10.81 -7.82 -22.68
C SER A 73 11.58 -8.93 -21.96
N ARG A 74 12.83 -9.18 -22.36
CA ARG A 74 13.72 -10.16 -21.71
C ARG A 74 14.09 -9.72 -20.28
N TRP A 75 14.28 -8.43 -20.07
CA TRP A 75 14.52 -7.87 -18.75
C TRP A 75 13.31 -8.01 -17.81
N ILE A 76 12.11 -7.74 -18.32
CA ILE A 76 10.86 -7.91 -17.56
C ILE A 76 10.64 -9.38 -17.21
N GLU A 77 10.86 -10.31 -18.15
CA GLU A 77 10.80 -11.74 -17.86
C GLU A 77 11.83 -12.18 -16.81
N PHE A 78 13.09 -11.73 -16.91
CA PHE A 78 14.11 -11.99 -15.91
C PHE A 78 13.69 -11.53 -14.51
N ARG A 79 13.16 -10.30 -14.39
CA ARG A 79 12.66 -9.75 -13.12
C ARG A 79 11.53 -10.59 -12.55
N ALA A 80 10.55 -10.94 -13.39
CA ALA A 80 9.39 -11.72 -12.97
C ALA A 80 9.78 -13.14 -12.52
N MET A 81 10.72 -13.78 -13.23
CA MET A 81 11.25 -15.08 -12.82
C MET A 81 12.03 -14.99 -11.50
N THR A 82 12.80 -13.92 -11.29
CA THR A 82 13.52 -13.70 -10.02
C THR A 82 12.55 -13.61 -8.84
N ILE A 83 11.44 -12.88 -9.00
CA ILE A 83 10.39 -12.78 -7.98
C ILE A 83 9.73 -14.14 -7.75
N THR A 84 9.42 -14.87 -8.81
CA THR A 84 8.83 -16.22 -8.73
C THR A 84 9.74 -17.18 -7.96
N GLN A 85 11.04 -17.17 -8.24
CA GLN A 85 11.99 -18.03 -7.54
C GLN A 85 12.08 -17.65 -6.06
N LEU A 86 12.13 -16.35 -5.74
CA LEU A 86 12.14 -15.89 -4.35
C LEU A 86 10.88 -16.36 -3.59
N ILE A 87 9.70 -16.21 -4.19
CA ILE A 87 8.43 -16.66 -3.57
C ILE A 87 8.43 -18.19 -3.40
N THR A 88 8.94 -18.92 -4.40
CA THR A 88 9.08 -20.38 -4.34
C THR A 88 9.98 -20.78 -3.16
N ASP A 89 11.15 -20.16 -3.02
CA ASP A 89 12.10 -20.44 -1.94
C ASP A 89 11.48 -20.14 -0.56
N ILE A 90 10.76 -19.02 -0.44
CA ILE A 90 10.00 -18.65 0.77
C ILE A 90 8.95 -19.73 1.07
N ARG A 91 8.14 -20.12 0.09
CA ARG A 91 7.12 -21.17 0.24
C ARG A 91 7.76 -22.48 0.70
N THR A 92 8.79 -22.94 0.00
CA THR A 92 9.50 -24.18 0.33
C THR A 92 10.02 -24.14 1.77
N LYS A 93 10.61 -23.02 2.20
CA LYS A 93 11.10 -22.88 3.57
C LYS A 93 9.96 -22.92 4.59
N ILE A 94 8.88 -22.17 4.35
CA ILE A 94 7.68 -22.15 5.20
C ILE A 94 7.11 -23.56 5.36
N LYS A 95 6.84 -24.25 4.25
CA LYS A 95 6.21 -25.57 4.25
C LYS A 95 7.12 -26.65 4.83
N SER A 96 8.45 -26.50 4.74
CA SER A 96 9.41 -27.40 5.40
C SER A 96 9.37 -27.33 6.93
N ILE A 97 8.96 -26.19 7.50
CA ILE A 97 8.86 -25.97 8.95
C ILE A 97 7.45 -26.32 9.44
N ASN A 98 6.44 -25.79 8.76
CA ASN A 98 5.04 -26.04 9.08
C ASN A 98 4.22 -26.11 7.77
N PRO A 99 3.83 -27.32 7.32
CA PRO A 99 3.01 -27.49 6.12
C PRO A 99 1.66 -26.76 6.17
N GLN A 100 1.11 -26.53 7.37
CA GLN A 100 -0.17 -25.85 7.58
C GLN A 100 -0.05 -24.31 7.59
N MET A 101 1.16 -23.76 7.68
CA MET A 101 1.35 -22.30 7.68
C MET A 101 1.12 -21.75 6.27
N GLU A 102 0.13 -20.88 6.12
CA GLU A 102 -0.20 -20.25 4.84
C GLU A 102 0.81 -19.14 4.47
N LEU A 103 1.20 -19.07 3.20
CA LEU A 103 1.91 -17.95 2.62
C LEU A 103 0.94 -17.02 1.92
N HIS A 104 0.77 -15.82 2.49
CA HIS A 104 -0.07 -14.76 1.94
C HIS A 104 0.81 -13.74 1.20
N PHE A 105 0.37 -13.27 0.03
CA PHE A 105 1.05 -12.23 -0.73
C PHE A 105 0.08 -11.11 -1.07
N TRP A 106 0.45 -9.87 -0.75
CA TRP A 106 -0.32 -8.69 -1.13
C TRP A 106 0.29 -8.01 -2.35
N SER A 107 -0.56 -7.65 -3.31
CA SER A 107 -0.23 -6.65 -4.32
C SER A 107 -1.50 -5.97 -4.81
N SER A 108 -1.33 -4.81 -5.44
CA SER A 108 -2.44 -4.14 -6.10
C SER A 108 -3.01 -4.97 -7.23
N ALA A 109 -4.34 -4.98 -7.30
CA ALA A 109 -5.15 -5.84 -8.15
C ALA A 109 -5.04 -5.55 -9.65
N HIS A 110 -4.54 -4.37 -10.03
CA HIS A 110 -4.52 -3.92 -11.41
C HIS A 110 -3.44 -4.65 -12.21
N TRP A 111 -3.82 -5.76 -12.85
CA TRP A 111 -2.95 -6.64 -13.62
C TRP A 111 -2.04 -5.86 -14.58
N LYS A 112 -2.61 -4.92 -15.35
CA LYS A 112 -1.89 -4.16 -16.39
C LYS A 112 -0.73 -3.32 -15.89
N SER A 113 -0.82 -2.75 -14.68
CA SER A 113 0.29 -1.98 -14.12
C SER A 113 1.31 -2.84 -13.38
N ARG A 114 0.96 -4.08 -13.01
CA ARG A 114 1.86 -5.00 -12.29
C ARG A 114 2.69 -5.84 -13.24
N TYR A 115 2.06 -6.39 -14.27
CA TYR A 115 2.78 -7.18 -15.25
C TYR A 115 3.86 -6.32 -15.94
N SER A 116 3.61 -5.03 -16.18
CA SER A 116 4.49 -4.14 -16.95
C SER A 116 5.80 -3.80 -16.25
N VAL A 117 5.87 -4.08 -14.94
CA VAL A 117 7.07 -3.92 -14.13
C VAL A 117 7.64 -5.26 -13.66
N GLY A 118 7.18 -6.37 -14.27
CA GLY A 118 7.64 -7.73 -13.99
C GLY A 118 7.06 -8.34 -12.73
N GLN A 119 5.92 -7.87 -12.23
CA GLN A 119 5.22 -8.53 -11.13
C GLN A 119 4.10 -9.41 -11.67
N ASN A 120 4.40 -10.71 -11.81
CA ASN A 120 3.50 -11.71 -12.41
C ASN A 120 2.79 -12.56 -11.35
N TRP A 121 1.81 -11.98 -10.64
CA TRP A 121 0.99 -12.72 -9.67
C TRP A 121 -0.06 -13.64 -10.31
N ALA A 122 -0.09 -13.78 -11.65
CA ALA A 122 -1.03 -14.64 -12.35
C ALA A 122 -0.64 -16.13 -12.30
N SER A 123 -1.55 -16.99 -12.74
CA SER A 123 -1.26 -18.39 -13.00
C SER A 123 -0.37 -18.55 -14.23
N LYS A 124 0.43 -19.62 -14.24
CA LYS A 124 1.20 -20.04 -15.43
C LYS A 124 0.32 -20.43 -16.61
N GLU A 125 -0.95 -20.70 -16.38
CA GLU A 125 -1.97 -20.98 -17.40
C GLU A 125 -2.55 -19.72 -18.05
N TYR A 126 -2.34 -18.55 -17.44
CA TYR A 126 -2.75 -17.28 -18.02
C TYR A 126 -1.68 -16.76 -18.97
N THR A 127 -2.03 -16.64 -20.25
CA THR A 127 -1.17 -16.01 -21.26
C THR A 127 -1.66 -14.59 -21.54
N PRO A 128 -0.86 -13.54 -21.26
CA PRO A 128 -1.21 -12.17 -21.64
C PRO A 128 -1.34 -12.02 -23.16
N LEU A 129 -2.12 -11.03 -23.60
CA LEU A 129 -2.13 -10.66 -25.02
C LEU A 129 -0.71 -10.26 -25.48
N ARG A 130 -0.34 -10.68 -26.69
CA ARG A 130 0.98 -10.43 -27.28
C ARG A 130 1.29 -8.93 -27.31
N SER A 131 2.50 -8.56 -26.87
CA SER A 131 2.99 -7.18 -26.84
C SER A 131 4.51 -7.14 -26.76
N ASP A 132 5.13 -5.99 -27.04
CA ASP A 132 6.60 -5.81 -27.04
C ASP A 132 7.22 -5.77 -25.62
N ILE A 133 6.38 -5.83 -24.60
CA ILE A 133 6.75 -5.75 -23.19
C ILE A 133 6.90 -7.13 -22.53
N TYR A 134 6.46 -8.22 -23.20
CA TYR A 134 6.67 -9.61 -22.75
C TYR A 134 7.28 -10.46 -23.85
N THR A 135 8.01 -11.48 -23.43
CA THR A 135 8.36 -12.59 -24.29
C THR A 135 7.20 -13.58 -24.38
N GLU A 136 7.26 -14.49 -25.35
CA GLU A 136 6.27 -15.57 -25.51
C GLU A 136 6.27 -16.54 -24.31
N THR A 137 7.34 -16.57 -23.53
CA THR A 137 7.50 -17.44 -22.36
C THR A 137 7.18 -16.77 -21.02
N TYR A 138 6.85 -15.47 -21.02
CA TYR A 138 6.57 -14.72 -19.79
C TYR A 138 5.51 -15.35 -18.89
N HIS A 139 4.48 -16.00 -19.46
CA HIS A 139 3.46 -16.69 -18.68
C HIS A 139 4.06 -17.72 -17.69
N LYS A 140 5.21 -18.32 -18.00
CA LYS A 140 5.90 -19.29 -17.14
C LYS A 140 6.44 -18.68 -15.83
N THR A 141 6.54 -17.35 -15.76
CA THR A 141 6.93 -16.64 -14.54
C THR A 141 5.74 -16.31 -13.64
N GLY A 142 4.54 -16.84 -13.90
CA GLY A 142 3.41 -16.70 -12.99
C GLY A 142 3.70 -17.42 -11.67
N PHE A 143 3.37 -16.81 -10.54
CA PHE A 143 3.61 -17.39 -9.21
C PHE A 143 2.35 -17.61 -8.37
N ALA A 144 1.15 -17.52 -8.97
CA ALA A 144 -0.10 -17.77 -8.22
C ALA A 144 -0.11 -19.14 -7.52
N ASP A 145 0.47 -20.16 -8.15
CA ASP A 145 0.60 -21.53 -7.60
C ASP A 145 1.63 -21.65 -6.46
N GLN A 146 2.41 -20.59 -6.18
CA GLN A 146 3.42 -20.55 -5.12
C GLN A 146 2.90 -19.91 -3.83
N ILE A 147 1.72 -19.30 -3.84
CA ILE A 147 1.11 -18.65 -2.67
C ILE A 147 -0.18 -19.38 -2.29
N ASP A 148 -0.53 -19.37 -1.01
CA ASP A 148 -1.80 -19.97 -0.55
C ASP A 148 -2.94 -18.98 -0.68
N VAL A 149 -2.67 -17.70 -0.40
CA VAL A 149 -3.66 -16.61 -0.46
C VAL A 149 -3.05 -15.38 -1.15
N PHE A 150 -3.75 -14.87 -2.16
CA PHE A 150 -3.49 -13.56 -2.74
C PHE A 150 -4.38 -12.51 -2.07
N SER A 151 -3.78 -11.60 -1.30
CA SER A 151 -4.47 -10.41 -0.79
C SER A 151 -4.55 -9.38 -1.92
N LEU A 152 -5.70 -9.38 -2.61
CA LEU A 152 -5.99 -8.60 -3.80
C LEU A 152 -6.22 -7.13 -3.42
N GLY A 153 -5.17 -6.29 -3.55
CA GLY A 153 -5.21 -4.86 -3.21
C GLY A 153 -6.09 -4.04 -4.16
N ALA A 154 -7.40 -4.04 -3.91
CA ALA A 154 -8.42 -3.27 -4.59
C ALA A 154 -8.52 -1.85 -4.03
N TYR A 155 -7.39 -1.14 -3.92
CA TYR A 155 -7.30 0.18 -3.30
C TYR A 155 -7.70 1.26 -4.31
N ALA A 156 -8.98 1.24 -4.70
CA ALA A 156 -9.57 2.20 -5.63
C ALA A 156 -10.46 3.19 -4.88
N GLU A 157 -10.43 4.46 -5.32
CA GLU A 157 -11.31 5.53 -4.80
C GLU A 157 -12.78 5.30 -5.17
N ASN A 158 -13.02 4.75 -6.38
CA ASN A 158 -14.33 4.33 -6.85
C ASN A 158 -14.63 2.91 -6.37
N VAL A 159 -15.83 2.68 -5.86
CA VAL A 159 -16.26 1.37 -5.40
C VAL A 159 -16.87 0.58 -6.55
N TRP A 160 -17.75 1.23 -7.31
CA TRP A 160 -18.50 0.67 -8.42
C TRP A 160 -17.92 1.09 -9.77
N LYS A 161 -18.05 0.23 -10.79
CA LYS A 161 -17.63 0.55 -12.17
C LYS A 161 -18.40 1.74 -12.73
N SER A 162 -19.65 1.93 -12.31
CA SER A 162 -20.53 3.01 -12.77
C SER A 162 -20.06 4.41 -12.38
N GLU A 163 -19.25 4.54 -11.31
CA GLU A 163 -18.71 5.82 -10.87
C GLU A 163 -17.67 6.39 -11.86
N ASN A 164 -16.93 5.51 -12.56
CA ASN A 164 -16.04 5.89 -13.64
C ASN A 164 -15.93 4.77 -14.71
N PRO A 165 -16.89 4.72 -15.66
CA PRO A 165 -16.95 3.64 -16.65
C PRO A 165 -15.77 3.57 -17.64
N GLN A 166 -14.93 4.60 -17.69
CA GLN A 166 -13.75 4.65 -18.56
C GLN A 166 -12.48 4.14 -17.86
N SER A 167 -12.57 3.76 -16.59
CA SER A 167 -11.44 3.33 -15.78
C SER A 167 -11.62 1.89 -15.31
N ASP A 168 -10.53 1.12 -15.36
CA ASP A 168 -10.48 -0.20 -14.75
C ASP A 168 -10.34 -0.13 -13.22
N TRP A 169 -10.16 1.07 -12.64
CA TRP A 169 -9.93 1.29 -11.22
C TRP A 169 -11.23 1.46 -10.44
N SER A 170 -11.85 0.34 -10.11
CA SER A 170 -12.91 0.25 -9.10
C SER A 170 -12.75 -1.04 -8.29
N VAL A 171 -13.25 -1.04 -7.05
CA VAL A 171 -13.27 -2.24 -6.21
C VAL A 171 -14.01 -3.36 -6.93
N GLU A 172 -15.20 -3.08 -7.45
CA GLU A 172 -16.03 -4.03 -8.22
C GLU A 172 -15.25 -4.65 -9.38
N ASN A 173 -14.54 -3.86 -10.19
CA ASN A 173 -13.79 -4.41 -11.32
C ASN A 173 -12.67 -5.33 -10.87
N PHE A 174 -11.93 -4.96 -9.84
CA PHE A 174 -10.83 -5.78 -9.34
C PHE A 174 -11.32 -7.10 -8.76
N VAL A 175 -12.33 -7.08 -7.90
CA VAL A 175 -12.83 -8.29 -7.24
C VAL A 175 -13.66 -9.18 -8.17
N THR A 176 -14.10 -8.71 -9.34
CA THR A 176 -14.85 -9.53 -10.31
C THR A 176 -14.00 -10.06 -11.47
N SER A 177 -12.78 -9.54 -11.67
CA SER A 177 -11.94 -9.89 -12.83
C SER A 177 -10.69 -10.71 -12.48
N TYR A 178 -10.28 -10.78 -11.20
CA TYR A 178 -9.02 -11.40 -10.78
C TYR A 178 -8.87 -12.87 -11.23
N SER A 179 -9.98 -13.61 -11.26
CA SER A 179 -10.02 -15.04 -11.58
C SER A 179 -9.59 -15.33 -13.02
N ASN A 180 -9.73 -14.35 -13.92
CA ASN A 180 -9.21 -14.44 -15.28
C ASN A 180 -7.69 -14.65 -15.30
N TYR A 181 -6.97 -14.11 -14.32
CA TYR A 181 -5.51 -14.14 -14.22
C TYR A 181 -5.02 -15.25 -13.29
N THR A 182 -5.60 -15.38 -12.10
CA THR A 182 -5.18 -16.37 -11.10
C THR A 182 -5.60 -17.79 -11.45
N LYS A 183 -6.63 -17.96 -12.30
CA LYS A 183 -7.14 -19.26 -12.76
C LYS A 183 -7.41 -20.27 -11.62
N GLY A 184 -7.73 -19.77 -10.42
CA GLY A 184 -7.96 -20.62 -9.24
C GLY A 184 -6.70 -21.28 -8.65
N ALA A 185 -5.50 -20.84 -9.04
CA ALA A 185 -4.24 -21.42 -8.55
C ALA A 185 -3.94 -21.12 -7.05
N CYS A 186 -4.62 -20.12 -6.48
CA CYS A 186 -4.58 -19.79 -5.05
C CYS A 186 -5.95 -19.26 -4.61
N LYS A 187 -6.18 -19.21 -3.30
CA LYS A 187 -7.29 -18.44 -2.74
C LYS A 187 -7.02 -16.95 -2.91
N VAL A 188 -8.06 -16.15 -2.96
CA VAL A 188 -8.01 -14.70 -3.09
C VAL A 188 -8.84 -14.08 -1.99
N CYS A 189 -8.25 -13.13 -1.27
CA CYS A 189 -8.95 -12.29 -0.30
C CYS A 189 -8.95 -10.86 -0.85
N GLY A 190 -10.12 -10.27 -1.05
CA GLY A 190 -10.25 -8.87 -1.40
C GLY A 190 -9.62 -7.99 -0.33
N SER A 191 -8.96 -6.91 -0.74
CA SER A 191 -8.29 -6.01 0.18
C SER A 191 -8.55 -4.56 -0.18
N ILE A 192 -8.92 -3.74 0.80
CA ILE A 192 -9.26 -2.33 0.61
C ILE A 192 -8.43 -1.43 1.52
N GLY A 193 -8.10 -0.24 1.03
CA GLY A 193 -7.51 0.83 1.81
C GLY A 193 -8.58 1.82 2.23
N THR A 194 -9.03 1.80 3.48
CA THR A 194 -10.19 2.63 3.91
C THR A 194 -9.91 4.12 3.90
N TYR A 195 -8.63 4.50 3.88
CA TYR A 195 -8.20 5.89 3.68
C TYR A 195 -8.72 6.49 2.36
N ALA A 196 -9.04 5.68 1.34
CA ALA A 196 -9.59 6.15 0.08
C ALA A 196 -11.05 6.67 0.20
N TYR A 197 -11.70 6.38 1.33
CA TYR A 197 -13.11 6.70 1.55
C TYR A 197 -13.31 7.77 2.62
N GLU A 198 -12.30 8.06 3.44
CA GLU A 198 -12.41 8.99 4.58
C GLU A 198 -13.66 8.67 5.42
N ASP A 199 -14.63 9.60 5.49
CA ASP A 199 -15.85 9.46 6.28
C ASP A 199 -17.05 8.93 5.43
N ARG A 200 -16.81 8.48 4.19
CA ARG A 200 -17.84 7.88 3.30
C ARG A 200 -18.18 6.45 3.73
N ASN A 201 -18.93 6.31 4.82
CA ASN A 201 -19.31 5.01 5.40
C ASN A 201 -20.00 4.06 4.41
N SER A 202 -20.86 4.56 3.52
CA SER A 202 -21.51 3.71 2.51
C SER A 202 -20.49 3.10 1.54
N ALA A 203 -19.49 3.87 1.10
CA ALA A 203 -18.44 3.38 0.22
C ALA A 203 -17.59 2.29 0.90
N ILE A 204 -17.29 2.44 2.19
CA ILE A 204 -16.59 1.42 2.98
C ILE A 204 -17.43 0.13 3.06
N SER A 205 -18.70 0.25 3.41
CA SER A 205 -19.63 -0.89 3.52
C SER A 205 -19.76 -1.63 2.18
N ASP A 206 -19.96 -0.90 1.08
CA ASP A 206 -20.07 -1.46 -0.27
C ASP A 206 -18.76 -2.14 -0.71
N ALA A 207 -17.61 -1.54 -0.44
CA ALA A 207 -16.32 -2.11 -0.79
C ALA A 207 -16.03 -3.41 -0.02
N VAL A 208 -16.37 -3.45 1.27
CA VAL A 208 -16.31 -4.66 2.11
C VAL A 208 -17.24 -5.75 1.56
N TYR A 209 -18.49 -5.38 1.27
CA TYR A 209 -19.47 -6.27 0.68
C TYR A 209 -18.98 -6.88 -0.64
N LEU A 210 -18.47 -6.05 -1.55
CA LEU A 210 -17.96 -6.48 -2.84
C LEU A 210 -16.79 -7.45 -2.71
N CYS A 211 -15.87 -7.21 -1.76
CA CYS A 211 -14.77 -8.13 -1.48
C CYS A 211 -15.30 -9.49 -1.01
N LEU A 212 -16.15 -9.52 0.00
CA LEU A 212 -16.66 -10.77 0.58
C LEU A 212 -17.62 -11.52 -0.35
N LYS A 213 -18.31 -10.82 -1.24
CA LYS A 213 -19.21 -11.43 -2.23
C LYS A 213 -18.46 -12.17 -3.34
N ASN A 214 -17.30 -11.67 -3.75
CA ASN A 214 -16.61 -12.13 -4.97
C ASN A 214 -15.27 -12.83 -4.69
N THR A 215 -14.80 -12.85 -3.45
CA THR A 215 -13.53 -13.46 -3.04
C THR A 215 -13.72 -14.26 -1.76
N GLU A 216 -12.74 -15.09 -1.39
CA GLU A 216 -12.84 -15.98 -0.21
C GLU A 216 -12.60 -15.26 1.12
N GLY A 217 -12.32 -13.96 1.13
CA GLY A 217 -12.09 -13.23 2.37
C GLY A 217 -11.83 -11.74 2.19
N LEU A 218 -11.47 -11.09 3.29
CA LEU A 218 -11.27 -9.64 3.37
C LEU A 218 -10.01 -9.29 4.17
N MET A 219 -9.22 -8.35 3.66
CA MET A 219 -8.21 -7.61 4.41
C MET A 219 -8.52 -6.10 4.37
N VAL A 220 -8.68 -5.48 5.53
CA VAL A 220 -8.88 -4.02 5.63
C VAL A 220 -7.57 -3.35 6.04
N PHE A 221 -7.07 -2.46 5.19
CA PHE A 221 -5.86 -1.68 5.44
C PHE A 221 -6.24 -0.22 5.77
N ASP A 222 -5.78 0.38 6.86
CA ASP A 222 -5.16 -0.26 8.02
C ASP A 222 -5.94 0.09 9.29
N ILE A 223 -5.61 -0.58 10.39
CA ILE A 223 -6.32 -0.41 11.65
C ILE A 223 -6.26 1.04 12.19
N SER A 224 -5.20 1.80 11.87
CA SER A 224 -5.08 3.19 12.30
C SER A 224 -6.10 4.08 11.59
N HIS A 225 -6.32 3.87 10.29
CA HIS A 225 -7.39 4.56 9.55
C HIS A 225 -8.77 4.21 10.12
N VAL A 226 -9.00 2.92 10.40
CA VAL A 226 -10.27 2.45 10.98
C VAL A 226 -10.54 3.10 12.35
N ILE A 227 -9.53 3.18 13.21
CA ILE A 227 -9.65 3.79 14.54
C ILE A 227 -9.85 5.31 14.42
N ASN A 228 -9.02 5.99 13.63
CA ASN A 228 -9.00 7.45 13.56
C ASN A 228 -10.27 8.03 12.92
N HIS A 229 -10.89 7.30 12.00
CA HIS A 229 -12.13 7.69 11.32
C HIS A 229 -13.37 6.96 11.87
N ASN A 230 -13.25 6.18 12.94
CA ASN A 230 -14.35 5.43 13.56
C ASN A 230 -15.14 4.56 12.54
N GLN A 231 -14.44 3.85 11.66
CA GLN A 231 -15.03 3.13 10.51
C GLN A 231 -15.57 1.73 10.84
N TRP A 232 -15.52 1.32 12.12
CA TRP A 232 -15.93 -0.03 12.57
C TRP A 232 -17.36 -0.38 12.18
N SER A 233 -18.31 0.56 12.34
CA SER A 233 -19.71 0.33 12.02
C SER A 233 -19.94 0.09 10.53
N ALA A 234 -19.26 0.84 9.66
CA ALA A 234 -19.35 0.68 8.21
C ALA A 234 -18.78 -0.67 7.74
N ILE A 235 -17.65 -1.09 8.31
CA ILE A 235 -17.07 -2.42 8.04
C ILE A 235 -18.02 -3.52 8.50
N GLN A 236 -18.60 -3.39 9.71
CA GLN A 236 -19.54 -4.36 10.24
C GLN A 236 -20.81 -4.47 9.36
N GLU A 237 -21.31 -3.34 8.85
CA GLU A 237 -22.45 -3.30 7.94
C GLU A 237 -22.16 -4.06 6.64
N GLY A 238 -21.00 -3.82 6.01
CA GLY A 238 -20.60 -4.53 4.80
C GLY A 238 -20.48 -6.04 5.01
N ILE A 239 -19.95 -6.48 6.16
CA ILE A 239 -19.88 -7.90 6.54
C ILE A 239 -21.28 -8.50 6.69
N LYS A 240 -22.19 -7.81 7.40
CA LYS A 240 -23.57 -8.28 7.59
C LYS A 240 -24.29 -8.45 6.26
N HIS A 241 -24.13 -7.48 5.36
CA HIS A 241 -24.74 -7.54 4.03
C HIS A 241 -24.18 -8.69 3.18
N ALA A 242 -22.89 -8.99 3.27
CA ALA A 242 -22.31 -10.13 2.57
C ALA A 242 -22.90 -11.47 3.08
N ASN A 243 -23.06 -11.61 4.40
CA ASN A 243 -23.56 -12.83 5.02
C ASN A 243 -25.06 -13.08 4.80
N SER A 244 -25.88 -12.02 4.73
CA SER A 244 -27.33 -12.20 4.49
C SER A 244 -27.61 -12.83 3.12
N ILE A 245 -26.75 -12.60 2.13
CA ILE A 245 -26.91 -13.17 0.77
C ILE A 245 -26.34 -14.60 0.67
N SER A 246 -25.39 -15.00 1.53
CA SER A 246 -24.98 -16.40 1.58
C SER A 246 -26.08 -17.29 2.14
N GLU A 247 -26.82 -16.84 3.15
CA GLU A 247 -27.91 -17.61 3.77
C GLU A 247 -29.12 -17.83 2.84
N GLU A 248 -29.30 -17.01 1.80
CA GLU A 248 -30.36 -17.18 0.80
C GLU A 248 -29.99 -18.15 -0.35
N ARG A 249 -28.73 -18.58 -0.43
CA ARG A 249 -28.21 -19.44 -1.51
C ARG A 249 -27.98 -20.90 -1.10
N ASP A 250 -28.12 -21.19 0.20
CA ASP A 250 -28.09 -22.53 0.81
C ASP A 250 -29.52 -23.05 1.07
#